data_AF-A0A656VM62-F1
#
_entry.id   AF-A0A656VM62-F1
#
_cell.length_a   1.000
_cell.length_b   1.000
_cell.length_c   1.000
_cell.angle_alpha   90.00
_cell.angle_beta   90.00
_cell.angle_gamma   90.00
#
_symmetry.space_group_name_H-M   'P 1'
#
loop_
_entity.id
_entity.type
_entity.pdbx_description
1 polymer ?
#
loop_
_entity_poly.entity_id
_entity_poly.type
_entity_poly.pdbx_seq_one_letter_code
_entity_poly.pdbx_strand_id
1 'polypeptide(L)'
;MTTLSHQVDLLAELAEIAPDSTLAQARATRQAATDAVQSSYLALFAPADAGDFPLAQRLRLAQRISEWHGEPRLAAHYAALLERQGDAPEDERLPVALAHAERLAFQPANANAQHLQALRQAGWSLDAIVTLSQLIAFVSFQSRLLRGYRLLGGKTDDAAAHQPVTAGRWRTERTTRGGRHAPPAFTRQELGWEPWIAAKPLAEFDDAGRALLERFGHADSDYFRLLARNHPVLEQRTLADRAIFYTSGGLARQDRELAATVASKVNGCIYCASVHARKAAQLSKREAEIDRLLAVAPGGALSQGQDDAWQAQITFAAALSATPPQADAGPLAALRAQGLDELALLDLVQATAFFAWANRLMLTLGEPYL
;
A
#
# COMPACT_ATOMS: atom_id res chain seq x y z
N MET A 1 0.02 -30.93 -2.96
CA MET A 1 0.24 -29.78 -3.86
C MET A 1 -1.09 -29.07 -4.02
N THR A 2 -1.33 -28.03 -3.24
CA THR A 2 -2.57 -27.25 -3.29
C THR A 2 -2.40 -26.20 -4.37
N THR A 3 -3.16 -26.30 -5.46
CA THR A 3 -3.19 -25.26 -6.48
C THR A 3 -4.07 -24.12 -5.95
N LEU A 4 -3.46 -22.97 -5.64
CA LEU A 4 -4.21 -21.72 -5.58
C LEU A 4 -4.82 -21.53 -6.98
N SER A 5 -6.14 -21.66 -7.10
CA SER A 5 -6.81 -21.56 -8.40
C SER A 5 -6.71 -20.13 -8.92
N HIS A 6 -6.25 -19.96 -10.15
CA HIS A 6 -6.25 -18.69 -10.87
C HIS A 6 -7.67 -18.13 -11.13
N GLN A 7 -8.74 -18.91 -10.90
CA GLN A 7 -10.10 -18.55 -11.31
C GLN A 7 -10.93 -17.77 -10.27
N VAL A 8 -10.49 -17.63 -9.02
CA VAL A 8 -11.30 -16.98 -7.99
C VAL A 8 -10.76 -15.60 -7.63
N ASP A 9 -11.56 -14.56 -7.85
CA ASP A 9 -11.31 -13.21 -7.31
C ASP A 9 -11.49 -13.24 -5.80
N LEU A 10 -10.39 -13.44 -5.09
CA LEU A 10 -10.37 -13.59 -3.63
C LEU A 10 -11.04 -12.41 -2.92
N LEU A 11 -10.81 -11.19 -3.40
CA LEU A 11 -11.37 -10.00 -2.78
C LEU A 11 -12.87 -9.89 -3.02
N ALA A 12 -13.38 -10.33 -4.17
CA ALA A 12 -14.83 -10.38 -4.41
C ALA A 12 -15.51 -11.41 -3.49
N GLU A 13 -14.90 -12.58 -3.29
CA GLU A 13 -15.39 -13.62 -2.35
C GLU A 13 -15.40 -13.10 -0.91
N LEU A 14 -14.27 -12.61 -0.41
CA LEU A 14 -14.15 -12.15 0.98
C LEU A 14 -15.01 -10.91 1.28
N ALA A 15 -15.18 -10.02 0.30
CA ALA A 15 -16.09 -8.89 0.40
C ALA A 15 -17.56 -9.30 0.15
N GLU A 16 -17.81 -10.55 -0.25
CA GLU A 16 -19.07 -11.17 -0.70
C GLU A 16 -19.86 -10.25 -1.65
N ILE A 17 -19.19 -9.76 -2.69
CA ILE A 17 -19.77 -8.87 -3.70
C ILE A 17 -20.84 -9.65 -4.49
N ALA A 18 -22.06 -9.13 -4.54
CA ALA A 18 -23.12 -9.74 -5.33
C ALA A 18 -22.80 -9.61 -6.84
N PRO A 19 -22.86 -10.70 -7.65
CA PRO A 19 -22.45 -10.69 -9.06
C PRO A 19 -23.13 -9.63 -9.92
N ASP A 20 -24.41 -9.32 -9.65
CA ASP A 20 -25.20 -8.35 -10.43
C ASP A 20 -25.16 -6.93 -9.84
N SER A 21 -24.36 -6.68 -8.79
CA SER A 21 -24.27 -5.36 -8.15
C SER A 21 -23.54 -4.34 -9.01
N THR A 22 -23.82 -3.05 -8.75
CA THR A 22 -23.08 -1.93 -9.36
C THR A 22 -21.58 -2.00 -9.05
N LEU A 23 -21.20 -2.49 -7.86
CA LEU A 23 -19.81 -2.70 -7.49
C LEU A 23 -19.15 -3.80 -8.34
N ALA A 24 -19.84 -4.92 -8.61
CA ALA A 24 -19.32 -5.96 -9.50
C ALA A 24 -19.10 -5.41 -10.92
N GLN A 25 -20.04 -4.62 -11.44
CA GLN A 25 -19.92 -3.97 -12.76
C GLN A 25 -18.76 -2.96 -12.80
N ALA A 26 -18.59 -2.14 -11.75
CA ALA A 26 -17.47 -1.23 -11.62
C ALA A 26 -16.12 -1.98 -11.59
N ARG A 27 -16.04 -3.10 -10.85
CA ARG A 27 -14.84 -3.95 -10.81
C ARG A 27 -14.54 -4.64 -12.14
N ALA A 28 -15.56 -5.06 -12.89
CA ALA A 28 -15.40 -5.57 -14.25
C ALA A 28 -14.88 -4.47 -15.19
N THR A 29 -15.32 -3.23 -15.02
CA THR A 29 -14.77 -2.06 -15.74
C THR A 29 -13.30 -1.80 -15.39
N ARG A 30 -12.86 -2.21 -14.19
CA ARG A 30 -11.48 -2.16 -13.70
C ARG A 30 -10.81 -3.54 -13.65
N GLN A 31 -11.15 -4.44 -14.58
CA GLN A 31 -10.65 -5.82 -14.54
C GLN A 31 -9.12 -5.91 -14.44
N ALA A 32 -8.38 -5.06 -15.16
CA ALA A 32 -6.92 -5.05 -15.10
C ALA A 32 -6.36 -4.81 -13.68
N ALA A 33 -7.04 -3.98 -12.88
CA ALA A 33 -6.64 -3.76 -11.48
C ALA A 33 -6.95 -4.99 -10.63
N THR A 34 -8.14 -5.60 -10.82
CA THR A 34 -8.52 -6.86 -10.16
C THR A 34 -7.51 -7.97 -10.45
N ASP A 35 -7.15 -8.17 -11.72
CA ASP A 35 -6.23 -9.20 -12.18
C ASP A 35 -4.82 -9.00 -11.61
N ALA A 36 -4.31 -7.77 -11.64
CA ALA A 36 -2.99 -7.45 -11.09
C ALA A 36 -2.93 -7.63 -9.56
N VAL A 37 -4.01 -7.32 -8.84
CA VAL A 37 -4.09 -7.53 -7.38
C VAL A 37 -4.15 -9.03 -7.06
N GLN A 38 -4.98 -9.80 -7.77
CA GLN A 38 -5.04 -11.25 -7.61
C GLN A 38 -3.70 -11.91 -7.97
N SER A 39 -3.04 -11.44 -9.03
CA SER A 39 -1.74 -11.96 -9.45
C SER A 39 -0.62 -11.58 -8.46
N SER A 40 -0.72 -10.43 -7.79
CA SER A 40 0.18 -10.07 -6.69
C SER A 40 0.04 -11.02 -5.51
N TYR A 41 -1.20 -11.39 -5.14
CA TYR A 41 -1.47 -12.41 -4.13
C TYR A 41 -0.84 -13.75 -4.53
N LEU A 42 -1.05 -14.21 -5.77
CA LEU A 42 -0.46 -15.46 -6.26
C LEU A 42 1.07 -15.40 -6.27
N ALA A 43 1.69 -14.29 -6.70
CA ALA A 43 3.14 -14.14 -6.69
C ALA A 43 3.75 -14.23 -5.27
N LEU A 44 3.00 -13.81 -4.25
CA LEU A 44 3.43 -13.86 -2.84
C LEU A 44 3.17 -15.22 -2.18
N PHE A 45 2.07 -15.90 -2.52
CA PHE A 45 1.57 -17.07 -1.78
C PHE A 45 1.49 -18.39 -2.58
N ALA A 46 1.69 -18.38 -3.91
CA ALA A 46 1.66 -19.61 -4.71
C ALA A 46 3.00 -20.39 -4.72
N PRO A 47 4.19 -19.75 -4.83
CA PRO A 47 5.44 -20.48 -4.75
C PRO A 47 5.61 -21.11 -3.36
N ALA A 48 5.61 -22.45 -3.30
CA ALA A 48 5.77 -23.19 -2.04
C ALA A 48 7.16 -22.95 -1.40
N ASP A 49 8.16 -22.79 -2.25
CA ASP A 49 9.54 -22.46 -1.90
C ASP A 49 9.98 -21.24 -2.74
N ALA A 50 10.28 -20.12 -2.08
CA ALA A 50 11.02 -19.03 -2.72
C ALA A 50 12.26 -18.69 -1.89
N GLY A 51 13.08 -19.72 -1.68
CA GLY A 51 14.33 -19.62 -0.95
C GLY A 51 14.12 -19.62 0.56
N ASP A 52 14.76 -18.68 1.25
CA ASP A 52 14.81 -18.66 2.72
C ASP A 52 13.57 -18.05 3.40
N PHE A 53 12.45 -17.91 2.69
CA PHE A 53 11.18 -17.45 3.24
C PHE A 53 10.00 -18.38 2.86
N PRO A 54 9.80 -19.51 3.56
CA PRO A 54 8.78 -20.52 3.22
C PRO A 54 7.33 -20.02 3.27
N LEU A 55 6.45 -20.65 2.48
CA LEU A 55 5.03 -20.29 2.40
C LEU A 55 4.31 -20.28 3.76
N ALA A 56 4.55 -21.26 4.63
CA ALA A 56 3.87 -21.33 5.91
C ALA A 56 4.18 -20.10 6.81
N GLN A 57 5.40 -19.56 6.73
CA GLN A 57 5.75 -18.33 7.46
C GLN A 57 5.09 -17.10 6.86
N ARG A 58 5.00 -17.04 5.52
CA ARG A 58 4.25 -15.99 4.81
C ARG A 58 2.80 -15.95 5.25
N LEU A 59 2.14 -17.10 5.31
CA LEU A 59 0.76 -17.24 5.75
C LEU A 59 0.58 -16.85 7.22
N ARG A 60 1.48 -17.28 8.11
CA ARG A 60 1.47 -16.91 9.54
C ARG A 60 1.60 -15.40 9.74
N LEU A 61 2.50 -14.75 9.00
CA LEU A 61 2.64 -13.29 9.01
C LEU A 61 1.38 -12.61 8.43
N ALA A 62 0.87 -13.10 7.30
CA ALA A 62 -0.31 -12.53 6.65
C ALA A 62 -1.57 -12.61 7.54
N GLN A 63 -1.75 -13.71 8.27
CA GLN A 63 -2.78 -13.85 9.29
C GLN A 63 -2.63 -12.76 10.36
N ARG A 64 -1.46 -12.66 11.02
CA ARG A 64 -1.23 -11.69 12.10
C ARG A 64 -1.37 -10.24 11.63
N ILE A 65 -0.91 -9.93 10.42
CA ILE A 65 -1.06 -8.60 9.83
C ILE A 65 -2.55 -8.30 9.59
N SER A 66 -3.31 -9.26 9.07
CA SER A 66 -4.76 -9.10 8.88
C SER A 66 -5.50 -8.86 10.20
N GLU A 67 -5.09 -9.53 11.29
CA GLU A 67 -5.60 -9.30 12.65
C GLU A 67 -5.31 -7.86 13.12
N TRP A 68 -4.08 -7.37 12.95
CA TRP A 68 -3.70 -5.98 13.27
C TRP A 68 -4.44 -4.94 12.45
N HIS A 69 -4.80 -5.28 11.21
CA HIS A 69 -5.61 -4.43 10.35
C HIS A 69 -7.12 -4.52 10.65
N GLY A 70 -7.55 -5.35 11.61
CA GLY A 70 -8.96 -5.48 11.96
C GLY A 70 -9.79 -6.19 10.89
N GLU A 71 -9.18 -7.06 10.09
CA GLU A 71 -9.82 -7.76 8.97
C GLU A 71 -9.98 -9.26 9.27
N PRO A 72 -10.98 -9.67 10.07
CA PRO A 72 -11.13 -11.05 10.54
C PRO A 72 -11.36 -12.06 9.39
N ARG A 73 -12.04 -11.65 8.32
CA ARG A 73 -12.26 -12.50 7.13
C ARG A 73 -10.96 -12.82 6.41
N LEU A 74 -10.08 -11.83 6.29
CA LEU A 74 -8.78 -12.01 5.67
C LEU A 74 -7.83 -12.82 6.58
N ALA A 75 -7.88 -12.59 7.89
CA ALA A 75 -7.16 -13.41 8.86
C ALA A 75 -7.59 -14.89 8.81
N ALA A 76 -8.90 -15.16 8.78
CA ALA A 76 -9.45 -16.50 8.66
C ALA A 76 -9.04 -17.19 7.34
N HIS A 77 -9.02 -16.45 6.23
CA HIS A 77 -8.51 -16.95 4.95
C HIS A 77 -7.06 -17.44 5.05
N TYR A 78 -6.16 -16.61 5.61
CA TYR A 78 -4.76 -16.99 5.77
C TYR A 78 -4.56 -18.12 6.78
N ALA A 79 -5.35 -18.16 7.87
CA ALA A 79 -5.34 -19.26 8.84
C ALA A 79 -5.74 -20.58 8.19
N ALA A 80 -6.82 -20.61 7.42
CA ALA A 80 -7.27 -21.82 6.71
C ALA A 80 -6.24 -22.33 5.69
N LEU A 81 -5.51 -21.43 5.02
CA LEU A 81 -4.41 -21.82 4.14
C LEU A 81 -3.22 -22.38 4.91
N LEU A 82 -2.88 -21.79 6.07
CA LEU A 82 -1.81 -22.26 6.93
C LEU A 82 -2.11 -23.67 7.45
N GLU A 83 -3.34 -23.91 7.93
CA GLU A 83 -3.81 -25.24 8.37
C GLU A 83 -3.68 -26.29 7.26
N ARG A 84 -4.06 -25.94 6.02
CA ARG A 84 -3.95 -26.84 4.85
C ARG A 84 -2.51 -27.10 4.41
N GLN A 85 -1.62 -26.13 4.59
CA GLN A 85 -0.21 -26.27 4.26
C GLN A 85 0.51 -27.23 5.22
N GLY A 86 -0.01 -27.38 6.44
CA GLY A 86 0.62 -28.14 7.52
C GLY A 86 1.55 -27.27 8.36
N ASP A 87 1.94 -27.80 9.52
CA ASP A 87 2.72 -27.03 10.49
C ASP A 87 4.10 -26.66 9.90
N ALA A 88 4.49 -25.39 10.08
CA ALA A 88 5.82 -24.96 9.73
C ALA A 88 6.76 -25.33 10.89
N PRO A 89 7.98 -25.82 10.63
CA PRO A 89 8.99 -25.90 11.67
C PRO A 89 9.14 -24.53 12.35
N GLU A 90 9.46 -24.54 13.65
CA GLU A 90 9.80 -23.31 14.35
C GLU A 90 10.94 -22.61 13.62
N ASP A 91 10.74 -21.31 13.36
CA ASP A 91 11.77 -20.46 12.77
C ASP A 91 12.13 -19.40 13.79
N GLU A 92 13.34 -19.48 14.33
CA GLU A 92 13.91 -18.53 15.30
C GLU A 92 13.92 -17.08 14.76
N ARG A 93 13.80 -16.91 13.44
CA ARG A 93 13.77 -15.61 12.76
C ARG A 93 12.37 -14.96 12.77
N LEU A 94 11.32 -15.71 13.08
CA LEU A 94 9.93 -15.25 13.06
C LEU A 94 9.66 -14.05 13.99
N PRO A 95 10.17 -14.00 15.25
CA PRO A 95 9.97 -12.83 16.12
C PRO A 95 10.50 -11.53 15.51
N VAL A 96 11.66 -11.56 14.83
CA VAL A 96 12.23 -10.38 14.18
C VAL A 96 11.41 -9.97 12.96
N ALA A 97 10.88 -10.94 12.20
CA ALA A 97 9.96 -10.67 11.10
C ALA A 97 8.63 -10.07 11.57
N LEU A 98 8.08 -10.54 12.70
CA LEU A 98 6.89 -9.97 13.32
C LEU A 98 7.11 -8.53 13.81
N ALA A 99 8.26 -8.25 14.44
CA ALA A 99 8.61 -6.89 14.85
C ALA A 99 8.79 -5.95 13.65
N HIS A 100 9.31 -6.45 12.51
CA HIS A 100 9.33 -5.70 11.25
C HIS A 100 7.90 -5.46 10.74
N ALA A 101 7.06 -6.50 10.71
CA ALA A 101 5.68 -6.41 10.26
C ALA A 101 4.84 -5.42 11.09
N GLU A 102 4.96 -5.44 12.41
CA GLU A 102 4.27 -4.53 13.32
C GLU A 102 4.66 -3.07 13.03
N ARG A 103 5.96 -2.81 12.84
CA ARG A 103 6.45 -1.48 12.48
C ARG A 103 5.87 -1.00 11.15
N LEU A 104 5.89 -1.85 10.12
CA LEU A 104 5.32 -1.51 8.81
C LEU A 104 3.80 -1.28 8.91
N ALA A 105 3.09 -2.06 9.74
CA ALA A 105 1.64 -1.95 9.90
C ALA A 105 1.22 -0.63 10.57
N PHE A 106 1.84 -0.28 11.71
CA PHE A 106 1.39 0.80 12.58
C PHE A 106 2.24 2.07 12.53
N GLN A 107 3.55 1.96 12.34
CA GLN A 107 4.48 3.08 12.48
C GLN A 107 5.59 3.05 11.40
N PRO A 108 5.24 3.01 10.10
CA PRO A 108 6.24 2.83 9.04
C PRO A 108 7.26 3.98 9.00
N ALA A 109 6.86 5.21 9.37
CA ALA A 109 7.77 6.35 9.44
C ALA A 109 8.91 6.18 10.46
N ASN A 110 8.70 5.36 11.51
CA ASN A 110 9.69 5.08 12.56
C ASN A 110 10.71 4.01 12.14
N ALA A 111 10.65 3.47 10.92
CA ALA A 111 11.70 2.59 10.42
C ALA A 111 13.06 3.32 10.36
N ASN A 112 14.13 2.57 10.13
CA ASN A 112 15.48 3.06 9.90
C ASN A 112 16.34 1.87 9.45
N ALA A 113 17.59 2.14 9.05
CA ALA A 113 18.49 1.11 8.54
C ALA A 113 18.84 0.01 9.56
N GLN A 114 18.86 0.31 10.87
CA GLN A 114 19.18 -0.68 11.91
C GLN A 114 18.12 -1.79 11.98
N HIS A 115 16.86 -1.47 11.68
CA HIS A 115 15.80 -2.47 11.62
C HIS A 115 16.03 -3.52 10.51
N LEU A 116 16.53 -3.10 9.36
CA LEU A 116 16.92 -4.03 8.29
C LEU A 116 18.20 -4.80 8.65
N GLN A 117 19.11 -4.18 9.39
CA GLN A 117 20.30 -4.86 9.92
C GLN A 117 19.95 -5.96 10.91
N ALA A 118 18.93 -5.77 11.76
CA ALA A 118 18.45 -6.79 12.68
C ALA A 118 17.90 -8.02 11.94
N LEU A 119 17.16 -7.83 10.83
CA LEU A 119 16.73 -8.94 9.98
C LEU A 119 17.92 -9.68 9.38
N ARG A 120 18.94 -8.96 8.89
CA ARG A 120 20.16 -9.60 8.35
C ARG A 120 20.93 -10.38 9.42
N GLN A 121 21.02 -9.85 10.64
CA GLN A 121 21.67 -10.52 11.78
C GLN A 121 20.92 -11.77 12.22
N ALA A 122 19.60 -11.78 12.08
CA ALA A 122 18.77 -12.97 12.25
C ALA A 122 18.91 -13.96 11.08
N GLY A 123 19.71 -13.70 10.05
CA GLY A 123 19.95 -14.64 8.95
C GLY A 123 18.95 -14.56 7.80
N TRP A 124 18.21 -13.45 7.65
CA TRP A 124 17.42 -13.21 6.43
C TRP A 124 18.31 -12.76 5.28
N SER A 125 18.12 -13.36 4.09
CA SER A 125 18.73 -12.89 2.84
C SER A 125 18.15 -11.53 2.43
N LEU A 126 18.86 -10.80 1.56
CA LEU A 126 18.35 -9.51 1.05
C LEU A 126 17.07 -9.68 0.23
N ASP A 127 16.96 -10.78 -0.52
CA ASP A 127 15.79 -11.08 -1.36
C ASP A 127 14.58 -11.44 -0.49
N ALA A 128 14.81 -12.17 0.62
CA ALA A 128 13.76 -12.47 1.59
C ALA A 128 13.34 -11.23 2.40
N ILE A 129 14.25 -10.32 2.76
CA ILE A 129 13.87 -9.04 3.42
C ILE A 129 12.97 -8.19 2.51
N VAL A 130 13.29 -8.10 1.22
CA VAL A 130 12.46 -7.38 0.24
C VAL A 130 11.13 -8.10 0.05
N THR A 131 11.12 -9.43 -0.07
CA THR A 131 9.87 -10.20 -0.19
C THR A 131 9.00 -10.08 1.05
N LEU A 132 9.57 -10.15 2.25
CA LEU A 132 8.88 -9.91 3.53
C LEU A 132 8.23 -8.52 3.54
N SER A 133 8.98 -7.48 3.17
CA SER A 133 8.48 -6.11 3.13
C SER A 133 7.36 -5.94 2.09
N GLN A 134 7.48 -6.58 0.92
CA GLN A 134 6.42 -6.60 -0.10
C GLN A 134 5.17 -7.34 0.38
N LEU A 135 5.32 -8.48 1.05
CA LEU A 135 4.21 -9.23 1.64
C LEU A 135 3.46 -8.39 2.66
N ILE A 136 4.17 -7.77 3.61
CA ILE A 136 3.53 -6.97 4.66
C ILE A 136 2.77 -5.81 4.04
N ALA A 137 3.40 -5.09 3.13
CA ALA A 137 2.80 -3.95 2.46
C ALA A 137 1.60 -4.35 1.57
N PHE A 138 1.68 -5.51 0.90
CA PHE A 138 0.56 -6.08 0.14
C PHE A 138 -0.64 -6.43 1.03
N VAL A 139 -0.43 -7.12 2.15
CA VAL A 139 -1.53 -7.48 3.05
C VAL A 139 -2.17 -6.22 3.65
N SER A 140 -1.38 -5.21 4.03
CA SER A 140 -1.93 -3.91 4.45
C SER A 140 -2.78 -3.22 3.37
N PHE A 141 -2.40 -3.34 2.11
CA PHE A 141 -3.18 -2.86 0.97
C PHE A 141 -4.45 -3.68 0.75
N GLN A 142 -4.33 -5.00 0.77
CA GLN A 142 -5.44 -5.94 0.62
C GLN A 142 -6.51 -5.75 1.69
N SER A 143 -6.11 -5.52 2.95
CA SER A 143 -7.03 -5.19 4.05
C SER A 143 -7.87 -3.94 3.75
N ARG A 144 -7.24 -2.89 3.19
CA ARG A 144 -7.95 -1.65 2.85
C ARG A 144 -8.87 -1.80 1.64
N LEU A 145 -8.46 -2.58 0.64
CA LEU A 145 -9.36 -2.95 -0.45
C LEU A 145 -10.58 -3.72 0.09
N LEU A 146 -10.36 -4.71 0.95
CA LEU A 146 -11.45 -5.49 1.54
C LEU A 146 -12.41 -4.59 2.32
N ARG A 147 -11.89 -3.71 3.20
CA ARG A 147 -12.71 -2.72 3.92
C ARG A 147 -13.52 -1.85 2.97
N GLY A 148 -12.85 -1.26 1.97
CA GLY A 148 -13.49 -0.38 1.00
C GLY A 148 -14.58 -1.10 0.20
N TYR A 149 -14.31 -2.30 -0.30
CA TYR A 149 -15.27 -3.09 -1.08
C TYR A 149 -16.48 -3.53 -0.26
N ARG A 150 -16.28 -3.93 1.00
CA ARG A 150 -17.39 -4.23 1.92
C ARG A 150 -18.27 -3.01 2.12
N LEU A 151 -17.64 -1.85 2.39
CA LEU A 151 -18.36 -0.61 2.59
C LEU A 151 -19.16 -0.18 1.35
N LEU A 152 -18.56 -0.26 0.16
CA LEU A 152 -19.22 0.02 -1.12
C LEU A 152 -20.40 -0.93 -1.37
N GLY A 153 -20.23 -2.22 -1.04
CA GLY A 153 -21.28 -3.24 -1.07
C GLY A 153 -22.34 -3.13 0.04
N GLY A 154 -22.35 -2.05 0.83
CA GLY A 154 -23.35 -1.80 1.88
C GLY A 154 -23.15 -2.63 3.15
N LYS A 155 -21.98 -3.26 3.32
CA LYS A 155 -21.65 -4.08 4.48
C LYS A 155 -20.87 -3.23 5.48
N THR A 156 -21.62 -2.62 6.38
CA THR A 156 -21.06 -1.90 7.52
C THR A 156 -21.05 -2.85 8.71
N ASP A 157 -19.86 -3.11 9.25
CA ASP A 157 -19.79 -3.61 10.62
C ASP A 157 -20.10 -2.41 11.54
N ASP A 158 -20.84 -2.61 12.65
CA ASP A 158 -21.19 -1.53 13.60
C ASP A 158 -19.93 -0.78 14.02
N ALA A 159 -19.73 0.40 13.45
CA ALA A 159 -18.54 1.19 13.69
C ALA A 159 -18.68 1.85 15.07
N ALA A 160 -17.78 1.51 16.00
CA ALA A 160 -17.55 2.37 17.14
C ALA A 160 -17.21 3.79 16.63
N ALA A 161 -17.60 4.83 17.38
CA ALA A 161 -17.21 6.19 17.03
C ALA A 161 -15.67 6.29 17.07
N HIS A 162 -15.04 6.45 15.90
CA HIS A 162 -13.59 6.63 15.80
C HIS A 162 -13.24 8.11 15.88
N GLN A 163 -12.13 8.43 16.53
CA GLN A 163 -11.56 9.77 16.43
C GLN A 163 -11.14 10.03 14.97
N PRO A 164 -11.30 11.25 14.46
CA PRO A 164 -10.86 11.58 13.11
C PRO A 164 -9.37 11.24 12.90
N VAL A 165 -9.06 10.59 11.79
CA VAL A 165 -7.67 10.30 11.42
C VAL A 165 -6.93 11.59 11.10
N THR A 166 -5.76 11.75 11.70
CA THR A 166 -4.95 12.98 11.61
C THR A 166 -3.69 12.78 10.78
N ALA A 167 -3.01 13.87 10.47
CA ALA A 167 -1.71 13.84 9.83
C ALA A 167 -0.70 13.03 10.67
N GLY A 168 -0.01 12.09 10.04
CA GLY A 168 0.99 11.25 10.69
C GLY A 168 2.26 12.01 11.05
N ARG A 169 3.02 11.43 11.97
CA ARG A 169 4.41 11.86 12.22
C ARG A 169 5.30 11.38 11.09
N TRP A 170 6.35 12.14 10.80
CA TRP A 170 7.36 11.82 9.79
C TRP A 170 8.76 11.96 10.40
N ARG A 171 9.79 11.53 9.66
CA ARG A 171 11.19 11.64 10.06
C ARG A 171 11.69 13.07 10.04
N THR A 172 12.40 13.47 11.09
CA THR A 172 12.84 14.87 11.27
C THR A 172 14.35 15.03 11.23
N GLU A 173 15.07 13.93 11.04
CA GLU A 173 16.50 13.90 10.79
C GLU A 173 16.83 14.77 9.57
N ARG A 174 17.86 15.61 9.69
CA ARG A 174 18.27 16.56 8.64
C ARG A 174 19.14 15.93 7.55
N THR A 175 19.69 14.75 7.83
CA THR A 175 20.62 14.04 6.96
C THR A 175 20.20 12.59 6.84
N THR A 176 20.26 12.06 5.63
CA THR A 176 20.07 10.63 5.39
C THR A 176 21.28 9.83 5.89
N ARG A 177 21.16 8.50 5.95
CA ARG A 177 22.27 7.60 6.28
C ARG A 177 23.45 7.78 5.32
N GLY A 178 23.20 8.04 4.04
CA GLY A 178 24.22 8.35 3.03
C GLY A 178 24.85 9.74 3.15
N GLY A 179 24.42 10.56 4.12
CA GLY A 179 24.93 11.92 4.34
C GLY A 179 24.31 12.99 3.44
N ARG A 180 23.23 12.69 2.72
CA ARG A 180 22.51 13.68 1.89
C ARG A 180 21.55 14.51 2.74
N HIS A 181 21.13 15.66 2.23
CA HIS A 181 20.15 16.50 2.91
C HIS A 181 18.74 15.88 2.82
N ALA A 182 18.15 15.59 3.97
CA ALA A 182 16.77 15.09 4.05
C ALA A 182 15.78 16.27 3.97
N PRO A 183 14.60 16.07 3.36
CA PRO A 183 13.57 17.12 3.31
C PRO A 183 13.05 17.42 4.73
N PRO A 184 13.04 18.70 5.16
CA PRO A 184 12.68 19.06 6.54
C PRO A 184 11.18 18.94 6.84
N ALA A 185 10.35 18.96 5.79
CA ALA A 185 8.89 18.89 5.88
C ALA A 185 8.30 18.32 4.58
N PHE A 186 7.01 18.05 4.61
CA PHE A 186 6.24 17.76 3.41
C PHE A 186 6.36 18.89 2.37
N THR A 187 6.57 18.54 1.11
CA THR A 187 6.90 19.47 0.04
C THR A 187 6.38 18.97 -1.30
N ARG A 188 6.26 19.84 -2.31
CA ARG A 188 6.00 19.45 -3.71
C ARG A 188 7.28 19.33 -4.55
N GLN A 189 8.45 19.63 -3.96
CA GLN A 189 9.75 19.53 -4.63
C GLN A 189 9.96 18.11 -5.16
N GLU A 190 10.75 18.00 -6.24
CA GLU A 190 11.26 16.71 -6.65
C GLU A 190 12.28 16.22 -5.63
N LEU A 191 12.17 14.96 -5.24
CA LEU A 191 13.03 14.35 -4.23
C LEU A 191 13.70 13.14 -4.84
N GLY A 192 14.95 12.91 -4.46
CA GLY A 192 15.57 11.61 -4.63
C GLY A 192 15.18 10.66 -3.50
N TRP A 193 15.46 9.38 -3.70
CA TRP A 193 15.30 8.34 -2.68
C TRP A 193 16.51 7.43 -2.70
N GLU A 194 17.03 7.08 -1.52
CA GLU A 194 18.15 6.15 -1.39
C GLU A 194 17.78 4.94 -0.53
N PRO A 195 18.17 3.73 -0.95
CA PRO A 195 17.85 2.52 -0.20
C PRO A 195 18.84 2.26 0.94
N TRP A 196 18.38 1.62 2.02
CA TRP A 196 19.28 1.11 3.07
C TRP A 196 19.85 -0.28 2.79
N ILE A 197 19.25 -0.98 1.82
CA ILE A 197 19.77 -2.21 1.23
C ILE A 197 20.18 -1.89 -0.20
N ALA A 198 21.42 -2.18 -0.58
CA ALA A 198 21.88 -1.91 -1.93
C ALA A 198 20.93 -2.52 -2.98
N ALA A 199 20.50 -1.69 -3.92
CA ALA A 199 19.79 -2.14 -5.10
C ALA A 199 20.71 -3.04 -5.93
N LYS A 200 20.20 -4.18 -6.39
CA LYS A 200 20.98 -5.12 -7.21
C LYS A 200 21.41 -4.41 -8.52
N PRO A 201 22.69 -4.47 -8.95
CA PRO A 201 23.12 -3.96 -10.24
C PRO A 201 22.30 -4.55 -11.40
N LEU A 202 21.99 -3.75 -12.42
CA LEU A 202 21.13 -4.19 -13.54
C LEU A 202 21.69 -5.46 -14.23
N ALA A 203 23.01 -5.52 -14.39
CA ALA A 203 23.70 -6.64 -15.02
C ALA A 203 23.57 -7.97 -14.24
N GLU A 204 23.26 -7.94 -12.94
CA GLU A 204 23.11 -9.13 -12.12
C GLU A 204 21.69 -9.71 -12.10
N PHE A 205 20.71 -9.04 -12.71
CA PHE A 205 19.38 -9.65 -12.91
C PHE A 205 19.44 -10.75 -13.97
N ASP A 206 18.49 -11.67 -13.92
CA ASP A 206 18.24 -12.58 -15.04
C ASP A 206 17.57 -11.82 -16.21
N ASP A 207 17.40 -12.49 -17.35
CA ASP A 207 16.78 -11.90 -18.55
C ASP A 207 15.38 -11.36 -18.27
N ALA A 208 14.58 -12.10 -17.49
CA ALA A 208 13.22 -11.71 -17.12
C ALA A 208 13.20 -10.44 -16.25
N GLY A 209 14.06 -10.36 -15.23
CA GLY A 209 14.18 -9.19 -14.37
C GLY A 209 14.68 -7.95 -15.11
N ARG A 210 15.66 -8.10 -16.01
CA ARG A 210 16.13 -6.99 -16.86
C ARG A 210 15.03 -6.49 -17.79
N ALA A 211 14.39 -7.39 -18.53
CA ALA A 211 13.32 -7.05 -19.45
C ALA A 211 12.14 -6.36 -18.74
N LEU A 212 11.80 -6.79 -17.52
CA LEU A 212 10.77 -6.14 -16.70
C LEU A 212 11.15 -4.67 -16.38
N LEU A 213 12.37 -4.45 -15.89
CA LEU A 213 12.84 -3.12 -15.49
C LEU A 213 12.92 -2.19 -16.70
N GLU A 214 13.42 -2.67 -17.85
CA GLU A 214 13.50 -1.89 -19.08
C GLU A 214 12.10 -1.56 -19.64
N ARG A 215 11.19 -2.53 -19.68
CA ARG A 215 9.82 -2.36 -20.21
C ARG A 215 9.06 -1.22 -19.52
N PHE A 216 9.30 -1.00 -18.24
CA PHE A 216 8.65 0.06 -17.46
C PHE A 216 9.52 1.30 -17.24
N GLY A 217 10.72 1.39 -17.84
CA GLY A 217 11.61 2.54 -17.70
C GLY A 217 12.20 2.67 -16.29
N HIS A 218 12.41 1.54 -15.60
CA HIS A 218 12.84 1.45 -14.21
C HIS A 218 14.28 0.97 -14.04
N ALA A 219 15.02 0.78 -15.14
CA ALA A 219 16.39 0.27 -15.14
C ALA A 219 17.36 1.09 -14.27
N ASP A 220 17.22 2.42 -14.28
CA ASP A 220 18.09 3.32 -13.51
C ASP A 220 17.54 3.67 -12.11
N SER A 221 16.40 3.10 -11.71
CA SER A 221 15.79 3.40 -10.41
C SER A 221 16.23 2.42 -9.33
N ASP A 222 16.96 2.91 -8.33
CA ASP A 222 17.35 2.14 -7.15
C ASP A 222 16.16 1.52 -6.43
N TYR A 223 15.04 2.25 -6.33
CA TYR A 223 13.83 1.75 -5.70
C TYR A 223 13.27 0.53 -6.45
N PHE A 224 13.09 0.63 -7.76
CA PHE A 224 12.54 -0.48 -8.54
C PHE A 224 13.51 -1.64 -8.67
N ARG A 225 14.82 -1.39 -8.82
CA ARG A 225 15.85 -2.44 -8.76
C ARG A 225 15.88 -3.14 -7.39
N LEU A 226 15.68 -2.42 -6.28
CA LEU A 226 15.58 -3.06 -4.98
C LEU A 226 14.37 -4.01 -4.91
N LEU A 227 13.20 -3.55 -5.35
CA LEU A 227 12.00 -4.39 -5.36
C LEU A 227 12.09 -5.58 -6.34
N ALA A 228 12.82 -5.41 -7.45
CA ALA A 228 13.02 -6.45 -8.46
C ALA A 228 13.81 -7.67 -7.96
N ARG A 229 14.38 -7.63 -6.74
CA ARG A 229 14.84 -8.84 -6.04
C ARG A 229 13.76 -9.92 -5.98
N ASN A 230 12.49 -9.52 -6.00
CA ASN A 230 11.35 -10.38 -6.31
C ASN A 230 10.57 -9.78 -7.49
N HIS A 231 11.10 -9.98 -8.71
CA HIS A 231 10.56 -9.38 -9.93
C HIS A 231 9.13 -9.84 -10.27
N PRO A 232 8.66 -11.08 -9.98
CA PRO A 232 7.25 -11.43 -10.20
C PRO A 232 6.29 -10.55 -9.38
N VAL A 233 6.59 -10.28 -8.11
CA VAL A 233 5.75 -9.40 -7.28
C VAL A 233 5.84 -7.95 -7.76
N LEU A 234 7.04 -7.48 -8.14
CA LEU A 234 7.22 -6.13 -8.67
C LEU A 234 6.40 -5.91 -9.95
N GLU A 235 6.37 -6.89 -10.86
CA GLU A 235 5.60 -6.81 -12.09
C GLU A 235 4.11 -6.58 -11.79
N GLN A 236 3.53 -7.43 -10.95
CA GLN A 236 2.10 -7.35 -10.63
C GLN A 236 1.76 -6.08 -9.85
N ARG A 237 2.64 -5.63 -8.94
CA ARG A 237 2.51 -4.32 -8.28
C ARG A 237 2.52 -3.17 -9.28
N THR A 238 3.40 -3.21 -10.28
CA THR A 238 3.52 -2.16 -11.32
C THR A 238 2.29 -2.14 -12.22
N LEU A 239 1.76 -3.32 -12.58
CA LEU A 239 0.51 -3.43 -13.32
C LEU A 239 -0.68 -2.90 -12.51
N ALA A 240 -0.73 -3.17 -11.20
CA ALA A 240 -1.76 -2.64 -10.31
C ALA A 240 -1.71 -1.10 -10.24
N ASP A 241 -0.53 -0.50 -10.02
CA ASP A 241 -0.36 0.97 -10.04
C ASP A 241 -0.90 1.58 -11.34
N ARG A 242 -0.50 1.00 -12.48
CA ARG A 242 -0.92 1.48 -13.80
C ARG A 242 -2.43 1.34 -14.00
N ALA A 243 -2.99 0.20 -13.63
CA ALA A 243 -4.42 -0.08 -13.74
C ALA A 243 -5.28 0.74 -12.77
N ILE A 244 -4.69 1.32 -11.71
CA ILE A 244 -5.39 2.18 -10.76
C ILE A 244 -5.25 3.67 -11.13
N PHE A 245 -4.10 4.12 -11.65
CA PHE A 245 -3.84 5.55 -11.89
C PHE A 245 -3.99 6.01 -13.35
N TYR A 246 -3.89 5.10 -14.32
CA TYR A 246 -3.85 5.43 -15.74
C TYR A 246 -5.03 4.80 -16.50
N THR A 247 -6.25 5.02 -15.99
CA THR A 247 -7.49 4.57 -16.64
C THR A 247 -8.37 5.74 -17.07
N SER A 248 -9.26 5.48 -18.04
CA SER A 248 -10.29 6.41 -18.48
C SER A 248 -11.61 6.21 -17.72
N GLY A 249 -12.37 7.30 -17.57
CA GLY A 249 -13.64 7.31 -16.85
C GLY A 249 -13.49 7.13 -15.33
N GLY A 250 -14.60 7.19 -14.60
CA GLY A 250 -14.61 7.12 -13.13
C GLY A 250 -13.98 8.36 -12.49
N LEU A 251 -13.23 8.18 -11.39
CA LEU A 251 -12.66 9.29 -10.63
C LEU A 251 -11.56 9.98 -11.44
N ALA A 252 -11.56 11.31 -11.47
CA ALA A 252 -10.55 12.09 -12.17
C ALA A 252 -9.14 11.81 -11.60
N ARG A 253 -8.13 11.85 -12.47
CA ARG A 253 -6.74 11.55 -12.07
C ARG A 253 -6.26 12.47 -10.94
N GLN A 254 -6.61 13.76 -10.97
CA GLN A 254 -6.24 14.71 -9.92
C GLN A 254 -6.70 14.29 -8.52
N ASP A 255 -7.87 13.66 -8.43
CA ASP A 255 -8.49 13.23 -7.16
C ASP A 255 -7.88 11.89 -6.68
N ARG A 256 -7.47 11.01 -7.61
CA ARG A 256 -6.64 9.84 -7.27
C ARG A 256 -5.28 10.26 -6.70
N GLU A 257 -4.67 11.28 -7.28
CA GLU A 257 -3.41 11.86 -6.80
C GLU A 257 -3.59 12.60 -5.46
N LEU A 258 -4.74 13.24 -5.23
CA LEU A 258 -5.12 13.80 -3.91
C LEU A 258 -5.23 12.67 -2.86
N ALA A 259 -5.95 11.60 -3.16
CA ALA A 259 -6.09 10.45 -2.26
C ALA A 259 -4.73 9.83 -1.89
N ALA A 260 -3.83 9.70 -2.87
CA ALA A 260 -2.45 9.26 -2.66
C ALA A 260 -1.66 10.21 -1.75
N THR A 261 -1.85 11.53 -1.91
CA THR A 261 -1.23 12.56 -1.07
C THR A 261 -1.71 12.46 0.37
N VAL A 262 -3.03 12.30 0.57
CA VAL A 262 -3.66 12.15 1.89
C VAL A 262 -3.16 10.88 2.58
N ALA A 263 -3.17 9.73 1.90
CA ALA A 263 -2.66 8.48 2.45
C ALA A 263 -1.18 8.61 2.87
N SER A 264 -0.38 9.30 2.05
CA SER A 264 1.03 9.57 2.35
C SER A 264 1.22 10.50 3.55
N LYS A 265 0.33 11.49 3.74
CA LYS A 265 0.30 12.34 4.94
C LYS A 265 -0.09 11.57 6.19
N VAL A 266 -1.04 10.64 6.12
CA VAL A 266 -1.41 9.75 7.24
C VAL A 266 -0.23 8.85 7.62
N ASN A 267 0.45 8.27 6.63
CA ASN A 267 1.55 7.32 6.87
C ASN A 267 2.91 7.99 7.18
N GLY A 268 3.02 9.32 7.04
CA GLY A 268 4.28 10.04 7.28
C GLY A 268 5.29 9.98 6.13
N CYS A 269 4.87 9.63 4.91
CA CYS A 269 5.76 9.43 3.76
C CYS A 269 5.96 10.72 2.95
N ILE A 270 7.02 11.47 3.24
CA ILE A 270 7.36 12.70 2.50
C ILE A 270 7.57 12.43 1.00
N TYR A 271 8.30 11.37 0.63
CA TYR A 271 8.60 11.09 -0.78
C TYR A 271 7.32 10.92 -1.60
N CYS A 272 6.45 10.00 -1.18
CA CYS A 272 5.19 9.76 -1.88
C CYS A 272 4.31 11.02 -1.89
N ALA A 273 4.17 11.69 -0.74
CA ALA A 273 3.42 12.94 -0.68
C ALA A 273 3.95 13.97 -1.69
N SER A 274 5.27 14.10 -1.88
CA SER A 274 5.84 15.05 -2.85
C SER A 274 5.46 14.76 -4.30
N VAL A 275 5.54 13.49 -4.71
CA VAL A 275 5.25 13.06 -6.08
C VAL A 275 3.77 13.26 -6.38
N HIS A 276 2.90 12.84 -5.47
CA HIS A 276 1.46 12.85 -5.68
C HIS A 276 0.87 14.24 -5.48
N ALA A 277 1.37 15.04 -4.53
CA ALA A 277 0.93 16.42 -4.35
C ALA A 277 1.29 17.30 -5.55
N ARG A 278 2.48 17.11 -6.14
CA ARG A 278 2.87 17.83 -7.37
C ARG A 278 1.89 17.55 -8.51
N LYS A 279 1.53 16.28 -8.72
CA LYS A 279 0.56 15.87 -9.76
C LYS A 279 -0.86 16.34 -9.45
N ALA A 280 -1.32 16.21 -8.21
CA ALA A 280 -2.63 16.67 -7.77
C ALA A 280 -2.77 18.18 -8.01
N ALA A 281 -1.78 18.97 -7.59
CA ALA A 281 -1.74 20.41 -7.81
C ALA A 281 -1.73 20.77 -9.31
N GLN A 282 -0.84 20.14 -10.09
CA GLN A 282 -0.71 20.41 -11.53
C GLN A 282 -1.99 20.13 -12.32
N LEU A 283 -2.68 19.02 -12.01
CA LEU A 283 -3.87 18.59 -12.74
C LEU A 283 -5.12 19.38 -12.32
N SER A 284 -5.27 19.63 -11.02
CA SER A 284 -6.43 20.36 -10.48
C SER A 284 -6.34 21.88 -10.62
N LYS A 285 -5.14 22.44 -10.78
CA LYS A 285 -4.87 23.89 -10.71
C LYS A 285 -5.22 24.49 -9.33
N ARG A 286 -5.00 23.72 -8.27
CA ARG A 286 -5.30 24.05 -6.87
C ARG A 286 -4.05 23.99 -5.99
N GLU A 287 -3.00 24.71 -6.40
CA GLU A 287 -1.71 24.69 -5.69
C GLU A 287 -1.85 25.11 -4.22
N ALA A 288 -2.66 26.15 -3.94
CA ALA A 288 -2.81 26.70 -2.60
C ALA A 288 -3.49 25.71 -1.63
N GLU A 289 -4.47 24.95 -2.09
CA GLU A 289 -5.17 23.92 -1.32
C GLU A 289 -4.29 22.71 -1.05
N ILE A 290 -3.46 22.31 -2.03
CA ILE A 290 -2.47 21.26 -1.81
C ILE A 290 -1.38 21.72 -0.83
N ASP A 291 -0.90 22.96 -0.94
CA ASP A 291 0.09 23.51 -0.01
C ASP A 291 -0.49 23.58 1.41
N ARG A 292 -1.77 23.93 1.56
CA ARG A 292 -2.49 23.89 2.84
C ARG A 292 -2.54 22.47 3.42
N LEU A 293 -2.87 21.46 2.60
CA LEU A 293 -2.89 20.05 3.02
C LEU A 293 -1.49 19.58 3.48
N LEU A 294 -0.44 19.92 2.74
CA LEU A 294 0.93 19.53 3.09
C LEU A 294 1.40 20.19 4.39
N ALA A 295 1.00 21.45 4.62
CA ALA A 295 1.34 22.23 5.81
C ALA A 295 0.67 21.76 7.11
N VAL A 296 -0.35 20.88 7.05
CA VAL A 296 -0.99 20.33 8.25
C VAL A 296 0.04 19.58 9.11
N ALA A 297 0.27 20.07 10.34
CA ALA A 297 1.20 19.50 11.30
C ALA A 297 0.72 18.12 11.83
N PRO A 298 1.62 17.26 12.36
CA PRO A 298 1.22 15.98 12.94
C PRO A 298 0.11 16.14 13.99
N GLY A 299 -0.90 15.29 13.93
CA GLY A 299 -2.07 15.38 14.81
C GLY A 299 -3.13 16.39 14.35
N GLY A 300 -2.89 17.16 13.29
CA GLY A 300 -3.89 18.04 12.68
C GLY A 300 -4.85 17.31 11.74
N ALA A 301 -6.05 17.87 11.54
CA ALA A 301 -7.03 17.35 10.59
C ALA A 301 -6.63 17.70 9.15
N LEU A 302 -6.49 16.68 8.29
CA LEU A 302 -6.01 16.88 6.91
C LEU A 302 -7.00 17.66 6.03
N SER A 303 -8.30 17.61 6.35
CA SER A 303 -9.36 18.33 5.64
C SER A 303 -9.49 19.80 6.06
N GLN A 304 -8.70 20.26 7.03
CA GLN A 304 -8.81 21.61 7.59
C GLN A 304 -8.64 22.70 6.53
N GLY A 305 -9.65 23.55 6.39
CA GLY A 305 -9.64 24.71 5.49
C GLY A 305 -9.76 24.36 4.01
N GLN A 306 -10.24 23.15 3.70
CA GLN A 306 -10.61 22.71 2.35
C GLN A 306 -12.09 23.00 2.07
N ASP A 307 -12.51 22.97 0.80
CA ASP A 307 -13.93 23.04 0.43
C ASP A 307 -14.65 21.71 0.67
N ASP A 308 -15.98 21.72 0.62
CA ASP A 308 -16.80 20.54 0.92
C ASP A 308 -16.46 19.33 0.02
N ALA A 309 -16.13 19.59 -1.25
CA ALA A 309 -15.77 18.56 -2.22
C ALA A 309 -14.50 17.80 -1.80
N TRP A 310 -13.43 18.53 -1.47
CA TRP A 310 -12.18 17.92 -1.02
C TRP A 310 -12.23 17.47 0.44
N GLN A 311 -13.02 18.11 1.31
CA GLN A 311 -13.18 17.67 2.69
C GLN A 311 -13.69 16.22 2.77
N ALA A 312 -14.72 15.86 1.99
CA ALA A 312 -15.26 14.51 1.98
C ALA A 312 -14.23 13.47 1.47
N GLN A 313 -13.54 13.79 0.36
CA GLN A 313 -12.52 12.92 -0.22
C GLN A 313 -11.32 12.72 0.71
N ILE A 314 -10.82 13.81 1.31
CA ILE A 314 -9.70 13.78 2.25
C ILE A 314 -10.08 13.00 3.51
N THR A 315 -11.29 13.21 4.04
CA THR A 315 -11.76 12.49 5.24
C THR A 315 -11.88 11.00 4.97
N PHE A 316 -12.47 10.61 3.84
CA PHE A 316 -12.57 9.21 3.43
C PHE A 316 -11.19 8.57 3.23
N ALA A 317 -10.31 9.24 2.47
CA ALA A 317 -8.98 8.71 2.19
C ALA A 317 -8.13 8.59 3.45
N ALA A 318 -8.24 9.54 4.39
CA ALA A 318 -7.55 9.48 5.67
C ALA A 318 -8.06 8.32 6.53
N ALA A 319 -9.38 8.17 6.64
CA ALA A 319 -10.02 7.08 7.39
C ALA A 319 -9.62 5.70 6.84
N LEU A 320 -9.64 5.51 5.52
CA LEU A 320 -9.21 4.25 4.90
C LEU A 320 -7.70 4.01 5.06
N SER A 321 -6.90 5.07 5.19
CA SER A 321 -5.45 4.96 5.32
C SER A 321 -4.98 4.55 6.72
N ALA A 322 -5.79 4.72 7.77
CA ALA A 322 -5.44 4.32 9.14
C ALA A 322 -5.17 2.83 9.29
N THR A 323 -4.52 2.45 10.40
CA THR A 323 -4.35 1.05 10.83
C THR A 323 -4.93 0.90 12.24
N PRO A 324 -6.00 0.09 12.45
CA PRO A 324 -6.83 -0.53 11.41
C PRO A 324 -7.53 0.52 10.53
N PRO A 325 -7.97 0.19 9.29
CA PRO A 325 -8.73 1.11 8.45
C PRO A 325 -10.06 1.50 9.13
N GLN A 326 -10.38 2.80 9.14
CA GLN A 326 -11.52 3.37 9.88
C GLN A 326 -12.60 3.92 8.95
N ALA A 327 -12.52 3.69 7.63
CA ALA A 327 -13.52 4.16 6.70
C ALA A 327 -14.91 3.58 7.02
N ASP A 328 -15.92 4.45 7.01
CA ASP A 328 -17.31 4.15 7.31
C ASP A 328 -18.27 4.82 6.32
N ALA A 329 -19.59 4.66 6.54
CA ALA A 329 -20.62 5.12 5.63
C ALA A 329 -20.80 6.65 5.59
N GLY A 330 -20.30 7.39 6.59
CA GLY A 330 -20.52 8.84 6.73
C GLY A 330 -19.90 9.64 5.59
N PRO A 331 -18.55 9.67 5.44
CA PRO A 331 -17.89 10.32 4.32
C PRO A 331 -18.34 9.76 2.96
N LEU A 332 -18.67 8.45 2.89
CA LEU A 332 -19.17 7.83 1.67
C LEU A 332 -20.51 8.42 1.21
N ALA A 333 -21.44 8.69 2.13
CA ALA A 333 -22.71 9.34 1.82
C ALA A 333 -22.52 10.76 1.29
N ALA A 334 -21.57 11.52 1.87
CA ALA A 334 -21.22 12.86 1.38
C ALA A 334 -20.64 12.83 -0.04
N LEU A 335 -19.77 11.85 -0.34
CA LEU A 335 -19.22 11.65 -1.68
C LEU A 335 -20.30 11.30 -2.71
N ARG A 336 -21.26 10.44 -2.35
CA ARG A 336 -22.42 10.14 -3.22
C ARG A 336 -23.31 11.36 -3.45
N ALA A 337 -23.53 12.19 -2.43
CA ALA A 337 -24.28 13.44 -2.55
C ALA A 337 -23.58 14.47 -3.48
N GLN A 338 -22.26 14.39 -3.61
CA GLN A 338 -21.46 15.16 -4.57
C GLN A 338 -21.48 14.57 -5.99
N GLY A 339 -22.20 13.46 -6.21
CA GLY A 339 -22.38 12.84 -7.52
C GLY A 339 -21.31 11.81 -7.90
N LEU A 340 -20.47 11.37 -6.97
CA LEU A 340 -19.54 10.26 -7.26
C LEU A 340 -20.34 8.96 -7.40
N ASP A 341 -20.25 8.36 -8.59
CA ASP A 341 -20.84 7.06 -8.88
C ASP A 341 -19.99 5.90 -8.33
N GLU A 342 -20.49 4.67 -8.45
CA GLU A 342 -19.83 3.48 -7.90
C GLU A 342 -18.43 3.25 -8.49
N LEU A 343 -18.21 3.63 -9.76
CA LEU A 343 -16.90 3.51 -10.41
C LEU A 343 -15.91 4.53 -9.85
N ALA A 344 -16.32 5.78 -9.65
CA ALA A 344 -15.49 6.80 -9.03
C ALA A 344 -15.15 6.48 -7.57
N LEU A 345 -16.11 5.93 -6.82
CA LEU A 345 -15.89 5.48 -5.45
C LEU A 345 -14.96 4.27 -5.37
N LEU A 346 -15.08 3.33 -6.30
CA LEU A 346 -14.13 2.22 -6.46
C LEU A 346 -12.71 2.74 -6.73
N ASP A 347 -12.57 3.69 -7.65
CA ASP A 347 -11.27 4.29 -7.97
C ASP A 347 -10.67 5.02 -6.76
N LEU A 348 -11.49 5.71 -5.95
CA LEU A 348 -11.04 6.36 -4.72
C LEU A 348 -10.51 5.34 -3.69
N VAL A 349 -11.25 4.24 -3.49
CA VAL A 349 -10.83 3.13 -2.62
C VAL A 349 -9.50 2.54 -3.10
N GLN A 350 -9.40 2.22 -4.39
CA GLN A 350 -8.21 1.59 -4.96
C GLN A 350 -6.99 2.51 -4.90
N ALA A 351 -7.15 3.78 -5.28
CA ALA A 351 -6.09 4.78 -5.22
C ALA A 351 -5.60 4.97 -3.78
N THR A 352 -6.51 5.14 -2.82
CA THR A 352 -6.14 5.30 -1.40
C THR A 352 -5.44 4.04 -0.86
N ALA A 353 -6.02 2.87 -1.09
CA ALA A 353 -5.50 1.60 -0.57
C ALA A 353 -4.10 1.31 -1.11
N PHE A 354 -3.83 1.58 -2.39
CA PHE A 354 -2.54 1.30 -3.01
C PHE A 354 -1.37 2.01 -2.29
N PHE A 355 -1.62 3.18 -1.70
CA PHE A 355 -0.59 3.89 -0.94
C PHE A 355 -0.28 3.25 0.41
N ALA A 356 -1.13 2.36 0.92
CA ALA A 356 -0.73 1.49 2.02
C ALA A 356 0.40 0.54 1.62
N TRP A 357 0.45 0.09 0.37
CA TRP A 357 1.56 -0.68 -0.16
C TRP A 357 2.78 0.20 -0.43
N ALA A 358 2.61 1.27 -1.23
CA ALA A 358 3.71 2.12 -1.65
C ALA A 358 4.40 2.83 -0.47
N ASN A 359 3.64 3.44 0.46
CA ASN A 359 4.24 4.16 1.58
C ASN A 359 5.06 3.24 2.49
N ARG A 360 4.57 2.04 2.79
CA ARG A 360 5.28 1.09 3.65
C ARG A 360 6.63 0.72 3.06
N LEU A 361 6.68 0.39 1.77
CA LEU A 361 7.95 0.09 1.10
C LEU A 361 8.90 1.29 1.08
N MET A 362 8.40 2.47 0.71
CA MET A 362 9.22 3.69 0.63
C MET A 362 9.79 4.11 1.99
N LEU A 363 9.02 3.91 3.07
CA LEU A 363 9.40 4.31 4.42
C LEU A 363 10.31 3.30 5.12
N THR A 364 10.28 2.02 4.73
CA THR A 364 10.98 0.96 5.48
C THR A 364 12.15 0.34 4.74
N LEU A 365 12.34 0.68 3.47
CA LEU A 365 13.48 0.21 2.67
C LEU A 365 14.51 1.31 2.36
N GLY A 366 14.20 2.57 2.66
CA GLY A 366 15.06 3.71 2.36
C GLY A 366 14.46 5.03 2.80
N GLU A 367 15.03 6.14 2.34
CA GLU A 367 14.64 7.49 2.73
C GLU A 367 14.79 8.51 1.61
N PRO A 368 13.99 9.60 1.64
CA PRO A 368 14.11 10.68 0.69
C PRO A 368 15.30 11.60 0.96
N TYR A 369 15.81 12.23 -0.09
CA TYR A 369 16.74 13.37 -0.03
C TYR A 369 16.35 14.45 -1.03
N LEU A 370 16.85 15.67 -0.81
CA LEU A 370 16.68 16.84 -1.68
C LEU A 370 17.57 16.80 -2.93
#